data_AF-A0A820C2C3-F1
#
_entry.id   AF-A0A820C2C3-F1
#
_cell.length_a   1.000
_cell.length_b   1.000
_cell.length_c   1.000
_cell.angle_alpha   90.00
_cell.angle_beta   90.00
_cell.angle_gamma   90.00
#
_symmetry.space_group_name_H-M   'P 1'
#
loop_
_entity.id
_entity.type
_entity.pdbx_description
1 polymer ?
#
loop_
_entity_poly.entity_id
_entity_poly.type
_entity_poly.pdbx_seq_one_letter_code
_entity_poly.pdbx_strand_id
1 'polypeptide(L)'
;SGVNTLAGSFALNVLNRTTLTCGSCTNYDTLYFGTSGGTPYPGLANNGTEFAFDDLFYNGLRVGGTMEVCGDATLHVSSINDSRCPANVMCFWAGQAKVQLLLSNKVASTTMDIIAGASAQATLGTNVYTVTLDDVIPYPGMNKNPSEAIVTVTCS
;
A
#
# COMPACT_ATOMS: atom_id res chain seq x y z
N SER A 1 -4.63 -19.80 27.12
CA SER A 1 -5.81 -18.93 27.24
C SER A 1 -6.47 -18.88 25.88
N GLY A 2 -7.76 -19.19 25.80
CA GLY A 2 -8.49 -19.40 24.54
C GLY A 2 -8.75 -18.10 23.78
N VAL A 3 -8.73 -18.19 22.44
CA VAL A 3 -9.22 -17.13 21.56
C VAL A 3 -10.73 -17.29 21.51
N ASN A 4 -11.47 -16.37 22.12
CA ASN A 4 -12.92 -16.30 21.98
C ASN A 4 -13.22 -15.55 20.68
N THR A 5 -13.38 -16.29 19.58
CA THR A 5 -13.83 -15.73 18.30
C THR A 5 -15.34 -15.52 18.34
N LEU A 6 -15.77 -14.31 18.74
CA LEU A 6 -17.12 -13.83 18.51
C LEU A 6 -17.06 -12.45 17.84
N ALA A 7 -16.49 -12.41 16.64
CA ALA A 7 -16.64 -11.25 15.78
C ALA A 7 -18.00 -11.32 15.08
N GLY A 8 -19.01 -10.67 15.67
CA GLY A 8 -20.29 -10.41 15.01
C GLY A 8 -20.07 -9.62 13.72
N SER A 9 -20.79 -10.01 12.68
CA SER A 9 -20.84 -9.41 11.33
C SER A 9 -20.32 -7.97 11.21
N PHE A 10 -19.29 -7.78 10.38
CA PHE A 10 -18.84 -6.46 9.94
C PHE A 10 -19.57 -6.05 8.66
N ALA A 11 -20.11 -4.84 8.62
CA ALA A 11 -20.71 -4.27 7.41
C ALA A 11 -19.79 -3.16 6.88
N LEU A 12 -19.16 -3.41 5.74
CA LEU A 12 -18.42 -2.40 5.00
C LEU A 12 -19.41 -1.64 4.10
N ASN A 13 -19.71 -0.38 4.41
CA ASN A 13 -20.46 0.46 3.48
C ASN A 13 -19.49 1.01 2.41
N VAL A 14 -19.23 0.18 1.39
CA VAL A 14 -18.30 0.47 0.29
C VAL A 14 -18.67 1.74 -0.47
N LEU A 15 -19.95 2.12 -0.47
CA LEU A 15 -20.46 3.27 -1.23
C LEU A 15 -20.20 4.61 -0.55
N ASN A 16 -20.10 4.67 0.78
CA ASN A 16 -20.00 5.93 1.53
C ASN A 16 -18.67 6.15 2.27
N ARG A 17 -17.70 5.22 2.21
CA ARG A 17 -16.28 5.42 2.63
C ARG A 17 -16.07 6.12 4.00
N THR A 18 -16.94 5.95 4.98
CA THR A 18 -16.94 6.83 6.18
C THR A 18 -17.05 6.13 7.52
N THR A 19 -17.56 4.90 7.61
CA THR A 19 -17.73 4.23 8.92
C THR A 19 -17.66 2.70 8.85
N LEU A 20 -16.97 2.11 9.83
CA LEU A 20 -16.83 0.66 10.05
C LEU A 20 -17.44 0.45 11.41
N THR A 21 -18.68 -0.01 11.43
CA THR A 21 -19.46 -0.15 12.65
C THR A 21 -19.35 -1.59 13.13
N CYS A 22 -18.78 -1.78 14.31
CA CYS A 22 -18.82 -3.06 14.99
C CYS A 22 -20.01 -3.08 15.95
N GLY A 23 -21.05 -3.85 15.63
CA GLY A 23 -22.29 -3.89 16.42
C GLY A 23 -22.20 -4.61 17.77
N SER A 24 -21.10 -5.32 18.06
CA SER A 24 -20.96 -6.12 19.29
C SER A 24 -19.51 -6.35 19.75
N CYS A 25 -18.57 -5.45 19.41
CA CYS A 25 -17.20 -5.52 19.91
C CYS A 25 -17.19 -5.21 21.42
N THR A 26 -17.33 -6.23 22.26
CA THR A 26 -17.18 -6.10 23.71
C THR A 26 -15.77 -6.50 24.12
N ASN A 27 -15.01 -5.50 24.58
CA ASN A 27 -13.68 -5.56 25.22
C ASN A 27 -12.47 -5.71 24.30
N TYR A 28 -11.48 -4.82 24.49
CA TYR A 28 -10.02 -4.94 24.31
C TYR A 28 -9.44 -5.77 23.16
N ASP A 29 -10.23 -6.12 22.16
CA ASP A 29 -9.79 -6.89 21.02
C ASP A 29 -9.09 -5.96 20.04
N THR A 30 -7.78 -6.11 19.98
CA THR A 30 -6.97 -5.62 18.86
C THR A 30 -7.53 -6.25 17.59
N LEU A 31 -8.27 -5.47 16.80
CA LEU A 31 -8.68 -5.87 15.46
C LEU A 31 -7.43 -5.95 14.58
N TYR A 32 -7.01 -7.18 14.28
CA TYR A 32 -5.95 -7.44 13.31
C TYR A 32 -6.54 -7.40 11.91
N PHE A 33 -6.38 -6.29 11.21
CA PHE A 33 -6.56 -6.24 9.76
C PHE A 33 -5.29 -6.78 9.10
N GLY A 34 -5.22 -8.09 8.94
CA GLY A 34 -4.18 -8.72 8.14
C GLY A 34 -4.65 -8.86 6.71
N THR A 35 -3.96 -8.23 5.75
CA THR A 35 -3.85 -8.86 4.43
C THR A 35 -3.14 -10.19 4.62
N SER A 36 -3.59 -11.25 3.96
CA SER A 36 -2.97 -12.58 4.05
C SER A 36 -1.47 -12.50 3.73
N GLY A 37 -0.62 -12.47 4.77
CA GLY A 37 0.84 -12.47 4.66
C GLY A 37 1.60 -11.19 5.04
N GLY A 38 0.96 -10.10 5.47
CA GLY A 38 1.65 -8.85 5.85
C GLY A 38 2.14 -8.81 7.31
N THR A 39 3.31 -8.24 7.56
CA THR A 39 3.82 -7.97 8.93
C THR A 39 2.95 -6.94 9.66
N PRO A 40 2.82 -7.02 10.99
CA PRO A 40 2.00 -6.08 11.76
C PRO A 40 2.50 -4.64 11.60
N TYR A 41 1.59 -3.74 11.27
CA TYR A 41 1.84 -2.29 11.23
C TYR A 41 2.33 -1.82 12.61
N PRO A 42 3.56 -1.28 12.74
CA PRO A 42 4.03 -0.74 14.01
C PRO A 42 3.39 0.64 14.22
N GLY A 43 2.26 0.71 14.94
CA GLY A 43 1.67 2.00 15.31
C GLY A 43 0.26 2.04 15.87
N LEU A 44 -0.54 0.98 15.75
CA LEU A 44 -1.93 1.00 16.23
C LEU A 44 -2.03 0.75 17.74
N ALA A 45 -1.78 1.79 18.53
CA ALA A 45 -2.17 1.83 19.94
C ALA A 45 -3.68 2.13 20.04
N ASN A 46 -4.49 1.07 20.03
CA ASN A 46 -5.95 1.16 20.07
C ASN A 46 -6.46 1.49 21.48
N ASN A 47 -6.67 2.77 21.77
CA ASN A 47 -7.46 3.23 22.92
C ASN A 47 -8.66 4.11 22.49
N GLY A 48 -9.11 4.00 21.24
CA GLY A 48 -10.24 4.76 20.71
C GLY A 48 -11.19 3.87 19.91
N THR A 49 -12.49 4.08 20.11
CA THR A 49 -13.60 3.43 19.38
C THR A 49 -13.77 3.93 17.94
N GLU A 50 -12.71 4.45 17.33
CA GLU A 50 -12.76 5.12 16.03
C GLU A 50 -11.48 4.75 15.26
N PHE A 51 -11.63 3.95 14.21
CA PHE A 51 -10.55 3.66 13.27
C PHE A 51 -10.54 4.76 12.23
N ALA A 52 -9.38 5.40 12.02
CA ALA A 52 -9.22 6.32 10.91
C ALA A 52 -9.31 5.54 9.60
N PHE A 53 -10.28 5.92 8.75
CA PHE A 53 -10.50 5.30 7.45
C PHE A 53 -9.27 5.31 6.54
N ASP A 54 -8.41 6.30 6.69
CA ASP A 54 -7.20 6.47 5.89
C ASP A 54 -6.19 5.33 6.09
N ASP A 55 -6.19 4.66 7.25
CA ASP A 55 -5.29 3.52 7.51
C ASP A 55 -5.75 2.22 6.81
N LEU A 56 -7.03 2.11 6.43
CA LEU A 56 -7.59 0.94 5.74
C LEU A 56 -7.35 0.95 4.22
N PHE A 57 -6.88 2.08 3.67
CA PHE A 57 -6.58 2.28 2.25
C PHE A 57 -5.15 2.78 2.02
N TYR A 58 -4.26 2.55 2.98
CA TYR A 58 -2.86 2.90 2.82
C TYR A 58 -2.21 2.01 1.75
N ASN A 59 -2.04 2.56 0.55
CA ASN A 59 -1.43 1.87 -0.59
C ASN A 59 0.11 1.90 -0.56
N GLY A 60 0.71 2.02 0.63
CA GLY A 60 2.15 1.98 0.81
C GLY A 60 2.67 0.56 0.78
N LEU A 61 3.67 0.32 -0.08
CA LEU A 61 4.30 -0.97 -0.24
C LEU A 61 5.82 -0.85 -0.09
N ARG A 62 6.37 -1.58 0.87
CA ARG A 62 7.82 -1.62 1.12
C ARG A 62 8.56 -2.38 0.03
N VAL A 63 9.86 -2.13 -0.12
CA VAL A 63 10.73 -2.96 -0.96
C VAL A 63 10.65 -4.43 -0.53
N GLY A 64 10.42 -5.32 -1.50
CA GLY A 64 10.15 -6.75 -1.28
C GLY A 64 8.70 -7.06 -0.90
N GLY A 65 7.86 -6.05 -0.70
CA GLY A 65 6.46 -6.19 -0.38
C GLY A 65 5.60 -6.50 -1.61
N THR A 66 4.49 -7.19 -1.38
CA THR A 66 3.50 -7.52 -2.41
C THR A 66 2.09 -7.06 -2.02
N MET A 67 1.27 -6.72 -3.01
CA MET A 67 -0.16 -6.41 -2.84
C MET A 67 -0.98 -7.11 -3.93
N GLU A 68 -2.10 -7.73 -3.56
CA GLU A 68 -3.07 -8.23 -4.53
C GLU A 68 -3.84 -7.05 -5.13
N VAL A 69 -3.94 -7.03 -6.45
CA VAL A 69 -4.61 -5.97 -7.20
C VAL A 69 -5.63 -6.59 -8.15
N CYS A 70 -6.84 -6.05 -8.13
CA CYS A 70 -7.94 -6.43 -9.01
C CYS A 70 -8.37 -7.91 -8.94
N GLY A 71 -8.04 -8.59 -7.83
CA GLY A 71 -8.53 -9.94 -7.50
C GLY A 71 -7.87 -11.09 -8.26
N ASP A 72 -6.94 -10.81 -9.16
CA ASP A 72 -6.27 -11.84 -9.98
C ASP A 72 -4.77 -11.60 -10.22
N ALA A 73 -4.25 -10.42 -9.86
CA ALA A 73 -2.87 -10.04 -10.03
C ALA A 73 -2.20 -9.64 -8.72
N THR A 74 -0.89 -9.71 -8.69
CA THR A 74 -0.03 -9.30 -7.58
C THR A 74 0.98 -8.28 -8.09
N LEU A 75 1.04 -7.15 -7.41
CA LEU A 75 2.06 -6.13 -7.61
C LEU A 75 3.15 -6.30 -6.55
N HIS A 76 4.41 -6.30 -6.96
CA HIS A 76 5.58 -6.43 -6.10
C HIS A 76 6.53 -5.25 -6.30
N VAL A 77 7.04 -4.66 -5.21
CA VAL A 77 8.07 -3.61 -5.27
C VAL A 77 9.44 -4.24 -5.25
N SER A 78 10.07 -4.33 -6.42
CA SER A 78 11.40 -4.92 -6.55
C SER A 78 12.51 -4.02 -6.01
N SER A 79 12.45 -2.72 -6.33
CA SER A 79 13.45 -1.77 -5.87
C SER A 79 12.95 -0.33 -5.94
N ILE A 80 13.55 0.53 -5.13
CA ILE A 80 13.33 1.97 -5.13
C ILE A 80 14.69 2.64 -5.36
N ASN A 81 14.77 3.46 -6.39
CA ASN A 81 15.96 4.23 -6.71
C ASN A 81 15.62 5.72 -6.71
N ASP A 82 16.10 6.41 -5.68
CA ASP A 82 15.76 7.81 -5.44
C ASP A 82 16.99 8.70 -5.54
N SER A 83 16.96 9.61 -6.50
CA SER A 83 17.97 10.65 -6.70
C SER A 83 17.44 12.04 -6.41
N ARG A 84 16.24 12.16 -5.81
CA ARG A 84 15.63 13.45 -5.45
C ARG A 84 16.58 14.22 -4.54
N CYS A 85 16.63 15.53 -4.77
CA CYS A 85 17.40 16.43 -3.95
C CYS A 85 16.94 16.35 -2.48
N PRO A 86 17.82 16.06 -1.51
CA PRO A 86 17.41 16.01 -0.12
C PRO A 86 16.74 17.30 0.35
N ALA A 87 15.68 17.21 1.17
CA ALA A 87 14.86 18.36 1.55
C ALA A 87 15.63 19.52 2.23
N ASN A 88 16.82 19.24 2.75
CA ASN A 88 17.66 20.19 3.49
C ASN A 88 18.93 20.63 2.71
N VAL A 89 18.98 20.38 1.40
CA VAL A 89 20.13 20.69 0.54
C VAL A 89 19.66 21.44 -0.70
N MET A 90 20.48 22.37 -1.20
CA MET A 90 20.25 23.02 -2.48
C MET A 90 20.98 22.25 -3.58
N CYS A 91 20.23 21.61 -4.48
CA CYS A 91 20.81 20.89 -5.61
C CYS A 91 20.74 21.73 -6.90
N PHE A 92 21.72 21.52 -7.77
CA PHE A 92 21.68 22.08 -9.14
C PHE A 92 20.63 21.38 -10.02
N TRP A 93 20.30 20.13 -9.71
CA TRP A 93 19.30 19.32 -10.41
C TRP A 93 18.40 18.63 -9.37
N ALA A 94 17.08 18.64 -9.58
CA ALA A 94 16.12 18.13 -8.59
C ALA A 94 16.09 16.59 -8.49
N GLY A 95 16.60 15.86 -9.49
CA GLY A 95 16.57 14.39 -9.52
C GLY A 95 15.15 13.82 -9.63
N GLN A 96 15.00 12.52 -9.41
CA GLN A 96 13.71 11.83 -9.44
C GLN A 96 13.71 10.56 -8.58
N ALA A 97 12.53 10.17 -8.10
CA ALA A 97 12.33 8.85 -7.50
C ALA A 97 11.75 7.91 -8.54
N LYS A 98 12.38 6.76 -8.72
CA LYS A 98 11.95 5.71 -9.64
C LYS A 98 11.76 4.41 -8.87
N VAL A 99 10.66 3.71 -9.12
CA VAL A 99 10.37 2.41 -8.50
C VAL A 99 10.26 1.36 -9.59
N GLN A 100 10.96 0.26 -9.41
CA GLN A 100 10.77 -0.93 -10.23
C GLN A 100 9.70 -1.80 -9.60
N LEU A 101 8.64 -2.05 -10.37
CA LEU A 101 7.49 -2.84 -9.98
C LEU A 101 7.42 -4.09 -10.87
N LEU A 102 7.06 -5.22 -10.26
CA LEU A 102 6.72 -6.45 -10.95
C LEU A 102 5.22 -6.69 -10.79
N LEU A 103 4.48 -6.64 -11.89
CA LEU A 103 3.08 -7.04 -11.94
C LEU A 103 2.99 -8.46 -12.48
N SER A 104 2.29 -9.34 -11.76
CA SER A 104 2.20 -10.75 -12.13
C SER A 104 0.83 -11.35 -11.83
N ASN A 105 0.45 -12.39 -12.55
CA ASN A 105 -0.65 -13.28 -12.20
C ASN A 105 -0.16 -14.74 -12.31
N LYS A 106 -1.08 -15.71 -12.27
CA LYS A 106 -0.73 -17.14 -12.35
C LYS A 106 -0.08 -17.57 -13.66
N VAL A 107 -0.16 -16.75 -14.72
CA VAL A 107 0.18 -17.13 -16.09
C VAL A 107 1.27 -16.25 -16.70
N ALA A 108 1.35 -14.98 -16.31
CA ALA A 108 2.25 -14.00 -16.89
C ALA A 108 2.77 -13.01 -15.85
N SER A 109 3.89 -12.37 -16.18
CA SER A 109 4.48 -11.29 -15.38
C SER A 109 5.12 -10.24 -16.28
N THR A 110 5.08 -8.99 -15.86
CA THR A 110 5.74 -7.87 -16.53
C THR A 110 6.37 -6.93 -15.51
N THR A 111 7.52 -6.37 -15.87
CA THR A 111 8.24 -5.39 -15.03
C THR A 111 8.06 -4.00 -15.60
N MET A 112 7.93 -3.01 -14.73
CA MET A 112 7.77 -1.61 -15.11
C MET A 112 8.56 -0.70 -14.16
N ASP A 113 9.19 0.31 -14.75
CA ASP A 113 9.87 1.37 -14.00
C ASP A 113 9.01 2.63 -14.05
N ILE A 114 8.51 3.07 -12.90
CA ILE A 114 7.63 4.25 -12.80
C ILE A 114 8.33 5.33 -11.98
N ILE A 115 8.25 6.57 -12.45
CA ILE A 115 8.75 7.75 -11.72
C ILE A 115 7.63 8.29 -10.82
N ALA A 116 7.97 8.78 -9.63
CA ALA A 116 6.99 9.34 -8.70
C ALA A 116 6.18 10.47 -9.36
N GLY A 117 4.85 10.42 -9.21
CA GLY A 117 3.89 11.29 -9.88
C GLY A 117 3.49 10.84 -11.30
N ALA A 118 3.99 9.71 -11.80
CA ALA A 118 3.67 9.19 -13.13
C ALA A 118 2.87 7.87 -13.06
N SER A 119 2.30 7.49 -14.20
CA SER A 119 1.62 6.22 -14.38
C SER A 119 2.14 5.46 -15.59
N ALA A 120 1.94 4.15 -15.57
CA ALA A 120 2.28 3.27 -16.66
C ALA A 120 1.21 2.18 -16.80
N GLN A 121 1.01 1.72 -18.03
CA GLN A 121 0.08 0.64 -18.33
C GLN A 121 0.83 -0.68 -18.53
N ALA A 122 0.23 -1.75 -18.03
CA ALA A 122 0.69 -3.11 -18.19
C ALA A 122 -0.49 -3.99 -18.59
N THR A 123 -0.22 -4.99 -19.43
CA THR A 123 -1.23 -5.98 -19.82
C THR A 123 -0.80 -7.35 -19.32
N LEU A 124 -1.70 -8.05 -18.64
CA LEU A 124 -1.55 -9.48 -18.32
C LEU A 124 -2.72 -10.25 -18.95
N GLY A 125 -2.44 -10.98 -20.03
CA GLY A 125 -3.48 -11.65 -20.80
C GLY A 125 -4.39 -10.64 -21.50
N THR A 126 -5.69 -10.64 -21.17
CA THR A 126 -6.69 -9.71 -21.71
C THR A 126 -6.93 -8.49 -20.82
N ASN A 127 -6.39 -8.48 -19.60
CA ASN A 127 -6.64 -7.44 -18.60
C ASN A 127 -5.60 -6.32 -18.73
N VAL A 128 -6.05 -5.07 -18.66
CA VAL A 128 -5.19 -3.89 -18.70
C VAL A 128 -5.18 -3.23 -17.33
N TYR A 129 -3.97 -3.03 -16.81
CA TYR A 129 -3.70 -2.45 -15.50
C TYR A 129 -3.04 -1.09 -15.72
N THR A 130 -3.58 -0.04 -15.10
CA THR A 130 -2.91 1.24 -14.98
C THR A 130 -2.34 1.35 -13.57
N VAL A 131 -1.02 1.45 -13.47
CA VAL A 131 -0.30 1.55 -12.21
C VAL A 131 0.23 2.98 -12.10
N THR A 132 -0.16 3.68 -11.05
CA THR A 132 0.29 5.04 -10.74
C THR A 132 1.17 5.00 -9.51
N LEU A 133 2.40 5.51 -9.64
CA LEU A 133 3.28 5.73 -8.50
C LEU A 133 3.01 7.14 -7.98
N ASP A 134 2.29 7.24 -6.87
CA ASP A 134 1.90 8.53 -6.30
C ASP A 134 3.12 9.22 -5.67
N ASP A 135 3.83 8.50 -4.79
CA ASP A 135 5.07 8.99 -4.18
C ASP A 135 5.91 7.82 -3.65
N VAL A 136 7.09 8.14 -3.11
CA VAL A 136 7.98 7.25 -2.40
C VAL A 136 8.37 7.90 -1.09
N ILE A 137 8.20 7.19 0.02
CA ILE A 137 8.44 7.71 1.36
C ILE A 137 9.49 6.89 2.15
N PRO A 138 10.18 7.52 3.12
CA PRO A 138 10.23 8.98 3.32
C PRO A 138 10.93 9.70 2.15
N TYR A 139 10.62 10.98 1.96
CA TYR A 139 11.40 11.85 1.07
C TYR A 139 12.86 11.90 1.57
N PRO A 140 13.86 11.91 0.67
CA PRO A 140 15.26 11.83 1.08
C PRO A 140 15.64 13.00 1.98
N GLY A 141 16.32 12.66 3.06
CA GLY A 141 17.02 13.59 3.96
C GLY A 141 18.38 13.01 4.33
N MET A 142 19.24 13.76 5.03
CA MET A 142 20.64 13.34 5.29
C MET A 142 20.79 11.92 5.85
N ASN A 143 19.80 11.39 6.58
CA ASN A 143 19.84 10.07 7.21
C ASN A 143 18.62 9.20 6.91
N LYS A 144 17.78 9.56 5.93
CA LYS A 144 16.56 8.82 5.61
C LYS A 144 16.52 8.52 4.12
N ASN A 145 16.58 7.23 3.81
CA ASN A 145 16.36 6.73 2.47
C ASN A 145 14.91 6.29 2.33
N PRO A 146 14.32 6.44 1.15
CA PRO A 146 12.99 5.93 0.90
C PRO A 146 12.99 4.41 0.97
N SER A 147 11.91 3.86 1.53
CA SER A 147 11.76 2.42 1.77
C SER A 147 10.38 1.88 1.39
N GLU A 148 9.48 2.78 0.99
CA GLU A 148 8.08 2.49 0.73
C GLU A 148 7.58 3.29 -0.48
N ALA A 149 6.84 2.64 -1.36
CA ALA A 149 6.21 3.23 -2.54
C ALA A 149 4.70 3.33 -2.32
N ILE A 150 4.11 4.49 -2.57
CA ILE A 150 2.66 4.69 -2.53
C ILE A 150 2.13 4.48 -3.94
N VAL A 151 1.33 3.44 -4.13
CA VAL A 151 0.93 2.99 -5.48
C VAL A 151 -0.56 2.81 -5.60
N THR A 152 -1.18 3.46 -6.60
CA THR A 152 -2.58 3.24 -6.94
C THR A 152 -2.68 2.39 -8.21
N VAL A 153 -3.57 1.38 -8.20
CA VAL A 153 -3.81 0.51 -9.36
C VAL A 153 -5.27 0.57 -9.77
N THR A 154 -5.54 0.77 -11.05
CA THR A 154 -6.86 0.66 -11.66
C THR A 154 -6.85 -0.38 -12.77
N CYS A 155 -7.97 -1.10 -12.91
CA CYS A 155 -8.12 -2.19 -13.88
C CYS A 155 -9.29 -1.92 -14.80
N SER A 156 -9.09 -2.26 -16.08
CA SER A 156 -10.07 -2.07 -17.16
C SER A 156 -10.42 -3.40 -17.82
#